data_AF-A0A3C0NT73-F1
#
_entry.id   AF-A0A3C0NT73-F1
#
_cell.length_a   1.000
_cell.length_b   1.000
_cell.length_c   1.000
_cell.angle_alpha   90.00
_cell.angle_beta   90.00
_cell.angle_gamma   90.00
#
_symmetry.space_group_name_H-M   'P 1'
#
loop_
_entity.id
_entity.type
_entity.pdbx_description
1 polymer ?
#
loop_
_entity_poly.entity_id
_entity_poly.type
_entity_poly.pdbx_seq_one_letter_code
_entity_poly.pdbx_strand_id
1 'polypeptide(L)'
;QFRHEAFHASILNLNLDGKKESVLLRDYQLHPVRNTIQHIDFQRVSTTEKIHVKVPFHFINADVAPGVKLSGGIVGHALTEADVSCLAKDLPEFIEVDLAKLEMGHSIHLSEIKLPAGVEFV
;
A
#
# COMPACT_ATOMS: atom_id res chain seq x y z
N GLN A 1 6.15 10.09 12.10
CA GLN A 1 4.95 10.36 11.26
C GLN A 1 5.05 9.69 9.90
N PHE A 2 6.15 9.83 9.14
CA PHE A 2 6.39 9.15 7.83
C PHE A 2 6.50 7.62 7.84
N ARG A 3 6.34 6.98 9.00
CA ARG A 3 6.34 5.51 9.14
C ARG A 3 4.94 4.89 9.12
N HIS A 4 3.89 5.71 8.95
CA HIS A 4 2.55 5.18 8.77
C HIS A 4 2.41 4.74 7.32
N GLU A 5 2.14 3.46 7.11
CA GLU A 5 2.00 2.83 5.78
C GLU A 5 1.01 3.58 4.90
N ALA A 6 -0.10 4.06 5.48
CA ALA A 6 -1.11 4.87 4.80
C ALA A 6 -0.59 6.20 4.20
N PHE A 7 0.53 6.73 4.71
CA PHE A 7 1.07 8.02 4.27
C PHE A 7 1.62 7.97 2.83
N HIS A 8 2.03 6.79 2.36
CA HIS A 8 2.49 6.58 0.98
C HIS A 8 1.34 6.51 -0.04
N ALA A 9 0.15 6.18 0.42
CA ALA A 9 -1.06 6.05 -0.39
C ALA A 9 -2.09 7.17 -0.08
N SER A 10 -1.62 8.33 0.39
CA SER A 10 -2.48 9.47 0.75
C SER A 10 -2.21 10.69 -0.13
N ILE A 11 -3.29 11.36 -0.56
CA ILE A 11 -3.20 12.66 -1.25
C ILE A 11 -3.04 13.78 -0.23
N LEU A 12 -2.02 14.60 -0.44
CA LEU A 12 -1.64 15.72 0.40
C LEU A 12 -1.91 17.03 -0.34
N ASN A 13 -2.20 18.10 0.41
CA ASN A 13 -2.27 19.46 -0.14
C ASN A 13 -0.97 20.20 0.22
N LEU A 14 -0.14 20.48 -0.77
CA LEU A 14 1.09 21.25 -0.63
C LEU A 14 0.80 22.73 -0.88
N ASN A 15 1.18 23.60 0.06
CA ASN A 15 1.08 25.05 -0.12
C ASN A 15 2.41 25.62 -0.60
N LEU A 16 2.44 26.13 -1.83
CA LEU A 16 3.58 26.79 -2.45
C LEU A 16 3.22 28.26 -2.67
N ASP A 17 3.82 29.15 -1.89
CA ASP A 17 3.63 30.61 -1.99
C ASP A 17 2.14 31.04 -2.06
N GLY A 18 1.28 30.38 -1.28
CA GLY A 18 -0.15 30.65 -1.20
C GLY A 18 -1.04 29.86 -2.17
N LYS A 19 -0.45 29.05 -3.06
CA LYS A 19 -1.18 28.16 -3.97
C LYS A 19 -1.20 26.74 -3.40
N LYS A 20 -2.39 26.15 -3.28
CA LYS A 20 -2.58 24.78 -2.84
C LYS A 20 -2.59 23.84 -4.03
N GLU A 21 -1.71 22.86 -4.01
CA GLU A 21 -1.56 21.85 -5.04
C GLU A 21 -1.78 20.46 -4.43
N SER A 22 -2.61 19.64 -5.07
CA SER A 22 -2.77 18.24 -4.70
C SER A 22 -1.56 17.44 -5.15
N VAL A 23 -0.88 16.81 -4.20
CA VAL A 23 0.33 16.02 -4.45
C VAL A 23 0.24 14.67 -3.74
N LEU A 24 0.88 13.68 -4.33
CA LEU A 24 1.11 12.37 -3.74
C LEU A 24 2.58 12.27 -3.33
N LEU A 25 2.85 11.65 -2.18
CA LEU A 25 4.20 11.30 -1.78
C LEU A 25 4.70 10.12 -2.64
N ARG A 26 5.75 10.33 -3.43
CA ARG A 26 6.31 9.27 -4.28
C ARG A 26 7.42 8.51 -3.59
N ASP A 27 8.36 9.24 -3.00
CA ASP A 27 9.53 8.67 -2.34
C ASP A 27 10.04 9.62 -1.25
N TYR A 28 10.83 9.09 -0.32
CA TYR A 28 11.55 9.89 0.65
C TYR A 28 12.91 9.27 0.95
N GLN A 29 13.92 10.12 1.06
CA GLN A 29 15.28 9.69 1.34
C GLN A 29 15.61 9.96 2.80
N LEU A 30 16.02 8.91 3.51
CA LEU A 30 16.54 9.00 4.85
C LEU A 30 18.07 9.09 4.83
N HIS A 31 18.63 9.78 5.82
CA HIS A 31 20.04 9.72 6.12
C HIS A 31 20.38 8.32 6.64
N PRO A 32 21.39 7.62 6.07
CA PRO A 32 21.65 6.21 6.32
C PRO A 32 21.92 5.86 7.79
N VAL A 33 22.50 6.81 8.55
CA VAL A 33 22.83 6.62 9.97
C VAL A 33 21.94 7.42 10.93
N ARG A 34 21.53 8.64 10.57
CA ARG A 34 20.93 9.59 11.50
C ARG A 34 19.40 9.54 11.54
N ASN A 35 18.75 8.68 10.74
CA ASN A 35 17.28 8.60 10.61
C ASN A 35 16.59 9.95 10.35
N THR A 36 17.30 10.92 9.77
CA THR A 36 16.76 12.23 9.40
C THR A 36 16.38 12.23 7.92
N ILE A 37 15.25 12.83 7.56
CA ILE A 37 14.82 12.95 6.16
C ILE A 37 15.69 13.99 5.45
N GLN A 38 16.21 13.64 4.28
CA GLN A 38 17.05 14.50 3.45
C GLN A 38 16.30 15.04 2.24
N HIS A 39 15.46 14.20 1.62
CA HIS A 39 14.70 14.54 0.43
C HIS A 39 13.31 13.93 0.49
N ILE A 40 12.33 14.63 -0.07
CA ILE A 40 10.97 14.12 -0.24
C ILE A 40 10.54 14.44 -1.67
N ASP A 41 10.13 13.40 -2.38
CA ASP A 41 9.62 13.49 -3.75
C ASP A 41 8.09 13.55 -3.72
N PHE A 42 7.55 14.64 -4.25
CA PHE A 42 6.12 14.81 -4.44
C PHE A 42 5.77 14.75 -5.92
N GLN A 43 4.75 13.96 -6.24
CA GLN A 43 4.16 13.91 -7.56
C GLN A 43 2.85 14.71 -7.57
N ARG A 44 2.73 15.70 -8.44
CA ARG A 44 1.45 16.40 -8.66
C ARG A 44 0.42 15.41 -9.20
N VAL A 45 -0.78 15.42 -8.62
CA VAL A 45 -1.87 14.55 -9.05
C VAL A 45 -3.00 15.35 -9.70
N SER A 46 -3.37 14.94 -10.91
CA SER A 46 -4.57 15.41 -11.59
C SER A 46 -5.74 14.48 -11.26
N THR A 47 -6.96 15.01 -11.12
CA THR A 47 -8.16 14.18 -10.85
C THR A 47 -8.59 13.31 -12.03
N THR A 48 -8.03 13.53 -13.22
CA THR A 48 -8.41 12.88 -14.48
C THR A 48 -7.40 11.86 -14.97
N GLU A 49 -6.19 11.85 -14.41
CA GLU A 49 -5.10 10.97 -14.86
C GLU A 49 -4.99 9.76 -13.93
N LYS A 50 -4.70 8.59 -14.51
CA LYS A 50 -4.38 7.39 -13.75
C LYS A 50 -2.98 7.53 -13.14
N ILE A 51 -2.85 7.18 -11.87
CA ILE A 51 -1.59 7.18 -11.13
C ILE A 51 -1.16 5.74 -10.84
N HIS A 52 0.14 5.49 -10.92
CA HIS A 52 0.76 4.21 -10.60
C HIS A 52 1.46 4.30 -9.26
N VAL A 53 0.97 3.56 -8.28
CA VAL A 53 1.38 3.69 -6.88
C VAL A 53 1.50 2.32 -6.23
N LYS A 54 2.37 2.23 -5.22
CA LYS A 54 2.51 1.02 -4.42
C LYS A 54 1.62 1.15 -3.20
N VAL A 55 0.68 0.22 -3.04
CA VAL A 55 -0.23 0.18 -1.90
C VAL A 55 0.12 -1.02 -1.02
N PRO A 56 0.27 -0.82 0.29
CA PRO A 56 0.61 -1.90 1.22
C PRO A 56 -0.55 -2.89 1.39
N PHE A 57 -0.20 -4.16 1.61
CA PHE A 57 -1.15 -5.20 1.98
C PHE A 57 -1.36 -5.23 3.49
N HIS A 58 -2.62 -5.30 3.91
CA HIS A 58 -2.99 -5.56 5.29
C HIS A 58 -3.54 -6.98 5.41
N PHE A 59 -2.76 -7.85 6.04
CA PHE A 59 -3.14 -9.25 6.26
C PHE A 59 -4.00 -9.37 7.51
N ILE A 60 -5.24 -9.83 7.34
CA ILE A 60 -6.15 -10.10 8.45
C ILE A 60 -6.29 -11.61 8.67
N ASN A 61 -6.71 -12.01 9.87
CA ASN A 61 -7.03 -13.40 10.20
C ASN A 61 -5.86 -14.39 10.10
N ALA A 62 -4.61 -13.93 10.20
CA ALA A 62 -3.43 -14.79 10.18
C ALA A 62 -3.45 -15.85 11.29
N ASP A 63 -3.91 -15.50 12.50
CA ASP A 63 -3.93 -16.40 13.67
C ASP A 63 -5.01 -17.49 13.60
N VAL A 64 -6.06 -17.26 12.82
CA VAL A 64 -7.17 -18.24 12.66
C VAL A 64 -6.99 -19.10 11.42
N ALA A 65 -6.01 -18.80 10.57
CA ALA A 65 -5.72 -19.58 9.38
C ALA A 65 -5.42 -21.04 9.75
N PRO A 66 -6.08 -22.03 9.11
CA PRO A 66 -5.88 -23.45 9.43
C PRO A 66 -4.42 -23.89 9.25
N GLY A 67 -3.69 -23.31 8.28
CA GLY A 67 -2.27 -23.57 8.09
C GLY A 67 -1.38 -23.19 9.28
N VAL A 68 -1.76 -22.17 10.06
CA VAL A 68 -1.03 -21.76 11.27
C VAL A 68 -1.55 -22.52 12.48
N LYS A 69 -2.87 -22.55 12.68
CA LYS A 69 -3.50 -23.05 13.90
C LYS A 69 -3.55 -24.58 14.00
N LEU A 70 -3.75 -25.28 12.88
CA LEU A 70 -3.86 -26.74 12.85
C LEU A 70 -2.52 -27.41 12.48
N SER A 71 -1.78 -26.82 11.55
CA SER A 71 -0.55 -27.41 11.02
C SER A 71 0.74 -26.83 11.62
N GLY A 72 0.64 -25.83 12.50
CA GLY A 72 1.80 -25.19 13.14
C GLY A 72 2.72 -24.44 12.17
N GLY A 73 2.21 -24.06 10.99
CA GLY A 73 2.95 -23.34 9.97
C GLY A 73 3.15 -21.86 10.29
N ILE A 74 4.05 -21.20 9.56
CA ILE A 74 4.29 -19.76 9.64
C ILE A 74 3.81 -19.13 8.33
N VAL A 75 3.08 -18.01 8.41
CA VAL A 75 2.72 -17.22 7.22
C VAL A 75 3.94 -16.46 6.75
N GLY A 76 4.36 -16.70 5.51
CA GLY A 76 5.39 -15.91 4.84
C GLY A 76 4.75 -14.85 3.95
N HIS A 77 5.08 -13.58 4.17
CA HIS A 77 4.71 -12.50 3.26
C HIS A 77 5.80 -12.35 2.18
N ALA A 78 5.55 -12.91 0.99
CA ALA A 78 6.46 -12.78 -0.14
C ALA A 78 6.47 -11.35 -0.72
N LEU A 79 5.31 -10.70 -0.70
CA LEU A 79 5.10 -9.30 -1.12
C LEU A 79 4.32 -8.59 -0.02
N THR A 80 4.78 -7.41 0.36
CA THR A 80 4.13 -6.54 1.36
C THR A 80 3.36 -5.40 0.72
N GLU A 81 3.54 -5.19 -0.57
CA GLU A 81 2.94 -4.11 -1.35
C GLU A 81 2.61 -4.58 -2.77
N ALA A 82 1.59 -3.96 -3.37
CA ALA A 82 1.20 -4.16 -4.76
C ALA A 82 1.27 -2.86 -5.55
N ASP A 83 1.78 -2.95 -6.77
CA ASP A 83 1.65 -1.87 -7.76
C ASP A 83 0.22 -1.85 -8.31
N VAL A 84 -0.46 -0.72 -8.11
CA VAL A 84 -1.81 -0.49 -8.60
C VAL A 84 -1.87 0.76 -9.46
N SER A 85 -2.77 0.72 -10.44
CA SER A 85 -3.17 1.84 -11.28
C SER A 85 -4.60 2.22 -10.92
N CYS A 86 -4.80 3.45 -10.45
CA CYS A 86 -6.11 3.97 -10.09
C CYS A 86 -6.19 5.48 -10.36
N LEU A 87 -7.40 6.04 -10.30
CA LEU A 87 -7.55 7.50 -10.24
C LEU A 87 -7.19 7.97 -8.83
N ALA A 88 -6.73 9.21 -8.72
CA ALA A 88 -6.43 9.86 -7.45
C ALA A 88 -7.60 9.76 -6.42
N LYS A 89 -8.85 9.76 -6.88
CA LYS A 89 -10.03 9.66 -6.00
C LYS A 89 -10.28 8.27 -5.43
N ASP A 90 -9.82 7.24 -6.14
CA ASP A 90 -10.09 5.83 -5.82
C ASP A 90 -8.87 5.16 -5.16
N LEU A 91 -7.86 5.96 -4.80
CA LEU A 91 -6.64 5.49 -4.15
C LEU A 91 -6.94 4.88 -2.78
N PRO A 92 -6.75 3.56 -2.60
CA PRO A 92 -6.93 2.93 -1.29
C PRO A 92 -5.68 3.12 -0.43
N GLU A 93 -5.86 3.32 0.87
CA GLU A 93 -4.74 3.42 1.84
C GLU A 93 -4.02 2.07 2.04
N PHE A 94 -4.77 0.97 1.96
CA PHE A 94 -4.27 -0.40 2.06
C PHE A 94 -5.20 -1.38 1.32
N ILE A 95 -4.69 -2.55 0.98
CA ILE A 95 -5.47 -3.65 0.41
C ILE A 95 -5.58 -4.77 1.43
N GLU A 96 -6.81 -5.11 1.83
CA GLU A 96 -7.06 -6.19 2.79
C GLU A 96 -6.92 -7.57 2.13
N VAL A 97 -6.16 -8.45 2.77
CA VAL A 97 -5.99 -9.85 2.36
C VAL A 97 -6.44 -10.75 3.49
N ASP A 98 -7.53 -11.49 3.26
CA ASP A 98 -8.09 -12.42 4.24
C ASP A 98 -7.39 -13.77 4.20
N LEU A 99 -6.71 -14.13 5.30
CA LEU A 99 -5.99 -15.39 5.46
C LEU A 99 -6.82 -16.48 6.15
N ALA A 100 -8.08 -16.23 6.52
CA ALA A 100 -8.89 -17.14 7.32
C ALA A 100 -9.04 -18.56 6.73
N LYS A 101 -8.96 -18.69 5.40
CA LYS A 101 -9.09 -19.97 4.68
C LYS A 101 -7.76 -20.52 4.17
N LEU A 102 -6.62 -19.93 4.56
CA LEU A 102 -5.32 -20.34 4.06
C LEU A 102 -4.87 -21.67 4.68
N GLU A 103 -4.73 -22.69 3.85
CA GLU A 103 -4.22 -24.02 4.22
C GLU A 103 -2.70 -24.11 4.04
N MET A 104 -2.08 -25.10 4.70
CA MET A 104 -0.63 -25.31 4.59
C MET A 104 -0.23 -25.68 3.16
N GLY A 105 0.76 -24.99 2.61
CA GLY A 105 1.26 -25.23 1.25
C GLY A 105 0.45 -24.53 0.15
N HIS A 106 -0.66 -23.87 0.49
CA HIS A 106 -1.39 -23.00 -0.43
C HIS A 106 -0.84 -21.58 -0.41
N SER A 107 -0.95 -20.89 -1.55
CA SER A 107 -0.55 -19.49 -1.74
C SER A 107 -1.75 -18.71 -2.28
N ILE A 108 -1.92 -17.47 -1.83
CA ILE A 108 -2.94 -16.55 -2.35
C ILE A 108 -2.32 -15.79 -3.52
N HIS A 109 -2.95 -15.86 -4.69
CA HIS A 109 -2.53 -15.09 -5.85
C HIS A 109 -3.20 -13.71 -5.89
N LEU A 110 -2.55 -12.74 -6.54
CA LEU A 110 -3.09 -11.38 -6.73
C LEU A 110 -4.50 -11.39 -7.35
N SER A 111 -4.78 -12.36 -8.24
CA SER A 111 -6.08 -12.53 -8.89
C SER A 111 -7.22 -12.89 -7.93
N GLU A 112 -6.92 -13.40 -6.74
CA GLU A 112 -7.90 -13.82 -5.73
C GLU A 112 -8.17 -12.71 -4.69
N ILE A 113 -7.40 -11.62 -4.75
CA ILE A 113 -7.54 -10.48 -3.85
C ILE A 113 -8.67 -9.58 -4.34
N LYS A 114 -9.55 -9.20 -3.41
CA LYS A 114 -10.64 -8.26 -3.71
C LYS A 114 -10.08 -6.85 -3.77
N LEU A 115 -10.13 -6.26 -4.97
CA LEU A 115 -9.79 -4.86 -5.16
C LEU A 115 -11.02 -3.95 -4.94
N PRO A 116 -10.82 -2.75 -4.37
CA PRO A 116 -11.85 -1.72 -4.36
C PRO A 116 -12.14 -1.22 -5.78
N ALA A 117 -13.30 -0.60 -5.96
CA ALA A 117 -13.77 -0.15 -7.27
C ALA A 117 -12.79 0.86 -7.90
N GLY A 118 -12.45 0.67 -9.18
CA GLY A 118 -11.59 1.60 -9.94
C GLY A 118 -10.08 1.38 -9.76
N VAL A 119 -9.67 0.32 -9.06
CA VAL A 119 -8.26 -0.06 -8.89
C VAL A 119 -7.93 -1.26 -9.77
N GLU A 120 -6.82 -1.17 -10.48
CA GLU A 120 -6.31 -2.24 -11.35
C GLU A 120 -4.88 -2.61 -10.91
N PHE A 121 -4.56 -3.91 -10.81
CA PHE A 121 -3.17 -4.34 -10.66
C PHE A 121 -2.39 -4.08 -11.95
N VAL A 122 -1.11 -3.72 -11.81
CA VAL A 122 -0.19 -3.46 -12.92
C VAL A 122 0.67 -4.69 -13.22
#